data_AF-A0A1W1D2M2-F1
#
_entry.id   AF-A0A1W1D2M2-F1
#
_cell.length_a   1.000
_cell.length_b   1.000
_cell.length_c   1.000
_cell.angle_alpha   90.00
_cell.angle_beta   90.00
_cell.angle_gamma   90.00
#
_symmetry.space_group_name_H-M   'P 1'
#
loop_
_entity.id
_entity.type
_entity.pdbx_description
1 polymer ?
#
loop_
_entity_poly.entity_id
_entity_poly.type
_entity_poly.pdbx_seq_one_letter_code
_entity_poly.pdbx_strand_id
1 'polypeptide(L)'
;MIRGFDVNAPLVCEGIIGDGCGGGRIFYIEDEKLYVYDPISKENIVLANGIKEAISLSKSGCLLFIQCKEKELRYDISALEFI
;
A
#
# COMPACT_ATOMS: atom_id res chain seq x y z
N MET A 1 12.41 -7.11 11.40
CA MET A 1 11.03 -6.70 11.75
C MET A 1 10.97 -5.18 11.71
N ILE A 2 10.41 -4.62 10.64
CA ILE A 2 10.03 -3.22 10.60
C ILE A 2 8.65 -3.15 11.25
N ARG A 3 8.54 -2.59 12.47
CA ARG A 3 7.28 -2.39 13.21
C ARG A 3 6.32 -3.58 13.41
N GLY A 4 6.76 -4.82 13.17
CA GLY A 4 5.88 -6.00 13.29
C GLY A 4 4.96 -6.21 12.08
N PHE A 5 5.20 -5.51 10.96
CA PHE A 5 4.54 -5.83 9.70
C PHE A 5 5.04 -7.19 9.20
N ASP A 6 4.11 -8.12 8.99
CA ASP A 6 4.38 -9.32 8.21
C ASP A 6 4.28 -8.93 6.74
N VAL A 7 5.43 -8.75 6.09
CA VAL A 7 5.50 -8.43 4.65
C VAL A 7 4.98 -9.56 3.76
N ASN A 8 4.69 -10.74 4.32
CA ASN A 8 4.01 -11.82 3.64
C ASN A 8 2.49 -11.80 3.89
N ALA A 9 1.99 -10.90 4.74
CA ALA A 9 0.57 -10.71 4.90
C ALA A 9 -0.01 -10.17 3.58
N PRO A 10 -1.16 -10.67 3.14
CA PRO A 10 -1.67 -10.37 1.80
C PRO A 10 -2.04 -8.89 1.64
N LEU A 11 -2.34 -8.18 2.73
CA LEU A 11 -2.67 -6.75 2.73
C LEU A 11 -1.47 -5.84 2.99
N VAL A 12 -0.25 -6.35 2.88
CA VAL A 12 1.01 -5.61 3.08
C VAL A 12 1.89 -5.83 1.86
N CYS A 13 2.52 -4.77 1.37
CA CYS A 13 3.60 -4.90 0.38
C CYS A 13 4.68 -3.85 0.60
N GLU A 14 5.93 -4.20 0.27
CA GLU A 14 7.05 -3.27 0.31
C GLU A 14 7.28 -2.61 -1.06
N GLY A 15 7.51 -1.30 -1.06
CA GLY A 15 7.98 -0.59 -2.24
C GLY A 15 9.44 -0.94 -2.53
N ILE A 16 9.70 -1.50 -3.72
CA ILE A 16 11.07 -1.84 -4.14
C ILE A 16 11.81 -0.55 -4.54
N ILE A 17 13.03 -0.37 -4.02
CA ILE A 17 13.89 0.77 -4.40
C ILE A 17 14.26 0.64 -5.88
N GLY A 18 13.98 1.69 -6.66
CA GLY A 18 14.21 1.70 -8.11
C GLY A 18 13.00 1.26 -8.94
N ASP A 19 11.93 0.76 -8.33
CA ASP A 19 10.66 0.39 -8.99
C ASP A 19 9.68 1.59 -9.05
N GLY A 20 10.20 2.81 -9.21
CA GLY A 20 9.38 4.03 -9.22
C GLY A 20 9.06 4.60 -7.82
N CYS A 21 7.77 4.82 -7.54
CA CYS A 21 7.33 5.60 -6.38
C CYS A 21 7.35 4.80 -5.08
N GLY A 22 7.80 5.40 -3.97
CA GLY A 22 7.67 4.79 -2.64
C GLY A 22 8.64 3.64 -2.34
N GLY A 23 9.77 3.57 -3.04
CA GLY A 23 10.85 2.63 -2.72
C GLY A 23 11.30 2.74 -1.25
N GLY A 24 11.45 1.59 -0.60
CA GLY A 24 11.80 1.47 0.82
C GLY A 24 10.67 1.77 1.80
N ARG A 25 9.44 2.07 1.33
CA ARG A 25 8.26 2.28 2.17
C ARG A 25 7.39 1.04 2.20
N ILE A 26 6.63 0.88 3.27
CA ILE A 26 5.68 -0.22 3.43
C ILE A 26 4.28 0.32 3.16
N PHE A 27 3.57 -0.30 2.24
CA PHE A 27 2.16 -0.02 1.99
C PHE A 27 1.33 -1.12 2.63
N TYR A 28 0.23 -0.75 3.29
CA TYR A 28 -0.65 -1.73 3.88
C TYR A 28 -2.08 -1.24 4.00
N ILE A 29 -3.02 -2.18 4.11
CA ILE A 29 -4.44 -1.89 4.34
C ILE A 29 -4.85 -2.35 5.74
N GLU A 30 -5.45 -1.45 6.49
CA GLU A 30 -5.99 -1.68 7.83
C GLU A 30 -7.23 -0.79 8.02
N ASP A 31 -8.27 -1.28 8.72
CA ASP A 31 -9.50 -0.53 8.97
C ASP A 31 -10.12 0.14 7.72
N GLU A 32 -10.13 -0.58 6.58
CA GLU A 32 -10.62 -0.11 5.28
C GLU A 32 -9.87 1.12 4.71
N LYS A 33 -8.62 1.33 5.13
CA LYS A 33 -7.77 2.45 4.71
C LYS A 33 -6.44 1.96 4.17
N LEU A 34 -5.91 2.68 3.20
CA LEU A 34 -4.57 2.47 2.67
C LEU A 34 -3.60 3.40 3.38
N TYR A 35 -2.56 2.79 3.93
CA TYR A 35 -1.48 3.46 4.63
C TYR A 35 -0.17 3.31 3.88
N VAL A 36 0.71 4.30 4.07
CA VAL A 36 2.14 4.18 3.81
C VAL A 36 2.91 4.46 5.09
N TYR A 37 3.79 3.53 5.43
CA TYR A 37 4.72 3.64 6.53
C TYR A 37 6.13 3.89 6.01
N ASP A 38 6.75 4.96 6.50
CA ASP A 38 8.15 5.28 6.22
C ASP A 38 9.04 4.73 7.35
N PRO A 39 9.89 3.73 7.10
CA PRO A 39 10.70 3.13 8.15
C PRO A 39 11.81 4.03 8.69
N ILE A 40 12.20 5.07 7.94
CA ILE A 40 13.28 5.99 8.31
C ILE A 40 12.73 7.04 9.29
N SER A 41 11.65 7.74 8.92
CA SER A 41 11.04 8.74 9.81
C SER A 41 10.10 8.13 10.85
N LYS A 42 9.74 6.85 10.70
CA LYS A 42 8.76 6.12 11.54
C LYS A 42 7.35 6.72 11.48
N GLU A 43 7.07 7.47 10.43
CA GLU A 43 5.79 8.09 10.17
C GLU A 43 4.84 7.15 9.45
N ASN A 44 3.55 7.39 9.67
CA ASN A 44 2.49 6.60 9.08
C ASN A 44 1.47 7.56 8.50
N ILE A 45 1.21 7.44 7.20
CA ILE A 45 0.42 8.40 6.45
C ILE A 45 -0.75 7.66 5.81
N VAL A 46 -1.96 8.19 5.97
CA VAL A 46 -3.15 7.70 5.28
C VAL A 46 -3.13 8.22 3.85
N LEU A 47 -3.14 7.33 2.87
CA LEU A 47 -3.22 7.67 1.44
C LEU A 47 -4.66 7.71 0.94
N ALA A 48 -5.49 6.75 1.38
CA ALA A 48 -6.87 6.64 0.95
C ALA A 48 -7.75 5.93 1.99
N ASN A 49 -9.07 6.11 1.88
CA ASN A 49 -10.07 5.49 2.74
C ASN A 49 -11.14 4.80 1.88
N GLY A 50 -11.94 3.92 2.51
CA GLY A 50 -13.10 3.30 1.88
C GLY A 50 -12.77 2.05 1.05
N ILE A 51 -11.65 1.40 1.35
CA ILE A 51 -11.21 0.16 0.70
C ILE A 51 -11.85 -1.01 1.43
N LYS A 52 -13.09 -1.30 1.06
CA LYS A 52 -13.86 -2.39 1.66
C LYS A 52 -13.44 -3.74 1.10
N GLU A 53 -13.43 -4.74 1.97
CA GLU A 53 -13.24 -6.15 1.60
C GLU A 53 -11.98 -6.42 0.75
N ALA A 54 -10.88 -5.73 1.07
CA ALA A 54 -9.58 -6.02 0.47
C ALA A 54 -9.12 -7.43 0.82
N ILE A 55 -8.59 -8.13 -0.18
CA ILE A 55 -8.03 -9.47 -0.10
C ILE A 55 -6.52 -9.40 -0.20
N SER A 56 -6.00 -8.63 -1.16
CA SER A 56 -4.56 -8.47 -1.33
C SER A 56 -4.17 -7.07 -1.81
N LEU A 57 -2.92 -6.72 -1.52
CA LEU A 57 -2.26 -5.49 -1.92
C LEU A 57 -0.94 -5.85 -2.61
N SER A 58 -0.69 -5.25 -3.77
CA SER A 58 0.60 -5.34 -4.44
C SER A 58 0.94 -4.02 -5.12
N LYS A 59 2.19 -3.90 -5.57
CA LYS A 59 2.71 -2.68 -6.18
C LYS A 59 3.49 -3.01 -7.46
N SER A 60 3.36 -2.15 -8.46
CA SER A 60 4.26 -2.12 -9.62
C SER A 60 4.43 -0.68 -10.10
N GLY A 61 5.66 -0.19 -10.20
CA GLY A 61 5.92 1.18 -10.62
C GLY A 61 5.37 2.21 -9.60
N CYS A 62 4.55 3.14 -10.06
CA CYS A 62 3.85 4.09 -9.18
C CYS A 62 2.41 3.65 -8.84
N LEU A 63 2.01 2.43 -9.20
CA LEU A 63 0.65 1.93 -9.00
C LEU A 63 0.59 0.90 -7.87
N LEU A 64 -0.41 1.06 -7.01
CA LEU A 64 -0.87 0.05 -6.06
C LEU A 64 -2.10 -0.65 -6.62
N PHE A 65 -2.06 -1.97 -6.59
CA PHE A 65 -3.14 -2.85 -7.03
C PHE A 65 -3.75 -3.48 -5.79
N ILE A 66 -5.03 -3.19 -5.57
CA ILE A 66 -5.78 -3.64 -4.41
C ILE A 66 -6.87 -4.57 -4.91
N GLN A 67 -6.71 -5.86 -4.67
CA GLN A 67 -7.74 -6.82 -4.98
C GLN A 67 -8.77 -6.83 -3.86
N CYS A 68 -10.02 -6.50 -4.17
CA CYS A 68 -11.18 -6.72 -3.30
C CYS A 68 -11.94 -7.97 -3.76
N LYS A 69 -12.93 -8.42 -2.96
CA LYS A 69 -13.77 -9.58 -3.32
C LYS A 69 -14.43 -9.49 -4.70
N GLU A 70 -14.97 -8.32 -5.04
CA GLU A 70 -15.79 -8.15 -6.26
C GLU A 70 -15.11 -7.32 -7.35
N LYS A 71 -14.00 -6.65 -7.03
CA LYS A 71 -13.32 -5.72 -7.94
C LYS A 71 -11.84 -5.56 -7.61
N GLU A 72 -11.08 -5.03 -8.56
CA GLU A 72 -9.74 -4.50 -8.34
C GLU A 72 -9.83 -2.97 -8.27
N LEU A 73 -9.13 -2.37 -7.32
CA LEU A 73 -8.90 -0.93 -7.26
C LEU A 73 -7.44 -0.64 -7.62
N ARG A 74 -7.20 0.47 -8.30
CA ARG A 74 -5.86 0.95 -8.64
C ARG A 74 -5.66 2.33 -8.04
N TYR A 75 -4.54 2.51 -7.36
CA TYR A 75 -4.18 3.78 -6.75
C TYR A 75 -2.83 4.24 -7.28
N ASP A 76 -2.78 5.46 -7.81
CA ASP A 76 -1.57 6.08 -8.30
C ASP A 76 -0.88 6.86 -7.16
N ILE A 77 0.30 6.39 -6.76
CA ILE A 77 1.11 7.00 -5.69
C ILE A 77 1.63 8.38 -6.11
N SER A 78 1.86 8.60 -7.41
CA SER A 78 2.40 9.86 -7.92
C SER A 78 1.33 10.97 -7.97
N ALA A 79 0.09 10.59 -8.31
CA ALA A 79 -1.05 11.50 -8.36
C ALA A 79 -1.83 11.56 -7.04
N LEU A 80 -1.60 10.60 -6.13
CA LEU A 80 -2.27 10.45 -4.85
C LEU A 80 -3.80 10.26 -4.99
N GLU A 81 -4.23 9.52 -6.03
CA GLU A 81 -5.64 9.29 -6.35
C GLU A 81 -5.92 7.87 -6.89
N PHE A 82 -7.20 7.47 -6.87
CA PHE A 82 -7.66 6.23 -7.50
C PHE A 82 -7.90 6.43 -9.00
N ILE A 83 -7.64 5.40 -9.80
CA ILE A 83 -7.80 5.39 -11.27
C ILE A 83 -8.59 4.18 -11.79
#